data_AF-A0A0F9N2R2-F1
#
_entry.id   AF-A0A0F9N2R2-F1
#
_cell.length_a   1.000
_cell.length_b   1.000
_cell.length_c   1.000
_cell.angle_alpha   90.00
_cell.angle_beta   90.00
_cell.angle_gamma   90.00
#
_symmetry.space_group_name_H-M   'P 1'
#
loop_
_entity.id
_entity.type
_entity.pdbx_description
1 polymer ?
#
loop_
_entity_poly.entity_id
_entity_poly.type
_entity_poly.pdbx_seq_one_letter_code
_entity_poly.pdbx_strand_id
1 'polypeptide(L)'
;YLNSHKNVTIDIGQVIFGEAATTTMTADGPWEFALHHLGGTSAWGAKPGVKWINGQVEGESGSGIVPYFFNPKVAVNAIQWAIGLELMLLTKNSWQVFSTTDHPNGGPFTSYPQMFTWFMDKKSRDDVLLNKCSKKAAEKTQLKDIDRELTLNELCIVTRAGTAKSLGMTDRGHLGIGAIGDIAIYKLDPNKMDGHSIEKAFSLAAYTIKDGQIVVKDGEITATPMGTTICAEGYVKDSITEAMLEDVKSHWRDHYSISFNNYGVEDAYTPKLKVVKGR
;
A
#
# COMPACT_ATOMS: atom_id res chain seq x y z
N TYR A 1 -7.11 6.24 -19.37
CA TYR A 1 -8.39 6.34 -18.65
C TYR A 1 -8.32 7.33 -17.48
N LEU A 2 -7.44 7.12 -16.49
CA LEU A 2 -7.35 7.96 -15.29
C LEU A 2 -7.22 9.47 -15.59
N ASN A 3 -6.34 9.83 -16.53
CA ASN A 3 -6.12 11.23 -16.95
C ASN A 3 -7.36 11.94 -17.52
N SER A 4 -8.39 11.21 -17.96
CA SER A 4 -9.63 11.78 -18.52
C SER A 4 -10.84 11.68 -17.58
N HIS A 5 -10.70 11.02 -16.41
CA HIS A 5 -11.80 10.79 -15.46
C HIS A 5 -11.40 11.24 -14.06
N LYS A 6 -12.01 12.34 -13.58
CA LYS A 6 -11.61 12.98 -12.31
C LYS A 6 -12.16 12.31 -11.05
N ASN A 7 -13.12 11.41 -11.20
CA ASN A 7 -13.82 10.71 -10.11
C ASN A 7 -13.16 9.40 -9.69
N VAL A 8 -11.99 9.08 -10.26
CA VAL A 8 -11.25 7.85 -9.97
C VAL A 8 -9.87 8.20 -9.44
N THR A 9 -9.48 7.51 -8.38
CA THR A 9 -8.12 7.49 -7.84
C THR A 9 -7.63 6.05 -7.83
N ILE A 10 -6.32 5.85 -7.96
CA ILE A 10 -5.69 4.54 -7.86
C ILE A 10 -4.52 4.59 -6.89
N ASP A 11 -4.12 3.45 -6.37
CA ASP A 11 -2.77 3.24 -5.85
C ASP A 11 -2.07 2.19 -6.72
N ILE A 12 -0.74 2.23 -6.78
CA ILE A 12 0.00 1.55 -7.87
C ILE A 12 0.43 0.12 -7.57
N GLY A 13 0.44 -0.32 -6.31
CA GLY A 13 0.90 -1.68 -5.94
C GLY A 13 2.29 -2.01 -6.51
N GLN A 14 3.26 -1.09 -6.36
CA GLN A 14 4.57 -1.19 -6.98
C GLN A 14 5.28 -2.49 -6.60
N VAL A 15 5.74 -3.21 -7.63
CA VAL A 15 6.63 -4.36 -7.46
C VAL A 15 8.00 -3.88 -7.00
N ILE A 16 8.54 -4.55 -5.99
CA ILE A 16 9.90 -4.36 -5.47
C ILE A 16 10.70 -5.62 -5.77
N PHE A 17 11.87 -5.45 -6.40
CA PHE A 17 12.84 -6.54 -6.51
C PHE A 17 13.57 -6.70 -5.18
N GLY A 18 13.65 -7.92 -4.67
CA GLY A 18 14.32 -8.23 -3.41
C GLY A 18 15.26 -9.42 -3.55
N GLU A 19 16.23 -9.51 -2.64
CA GLU A 19 17.07 -10.70 -2.49
C GLU A 19 16.32 -11.86 -1.80
N ALA A 20 15.30 -11.51 -1.02
CA ALA A 20 14.38 -12.45 -0.40
C ALA A 20 13.01 -12.41 -1.08
N ALA A 21 12.28 -13.53 -0.97
CA ALA A 21 10.89 -13.58 -1.38
C ALA A 21 10.06 -12.59 -0.54
N THR A 22 9.12 -11.92 -1.20
CA THR A 22 8.02 -11.29 -0.49
C THR A 22 6.93 -12.33 -0.20
N THR A 23 5.90 -11.93 0.53
CA THR A 23 4.74 -12.78 0.81
C THR A 23 3.52 -12.10 0.24
N THR A 24 2.87 -12.75 -0.72
CA THR A 24 1.54 -12.33 -1.15
C THR A 24 0.52 -12.84 -0.14
N MET A 25 -0.43 -11.97 0.22
CA MET A 25 -1.54 -12.23 1.12
C MET A 25 -2.72 -11.36 0.67
N THR A 26 -3.83 -12.01 0.34
CA THR A 26 -5.03 -11.33 -0.18
C THR A 26 -6.29 -12.12 0.19
N ALA A 27 -7.44 -11.45 0.13
CA ALA A 27 -8.74 -12.10 0.21
C ALA A 27 -9.10 -12.89 -1.07
N ASP A 28 -8.32 -12.73 -2.15
CA ASP A 28 -8.48 -13.48 -3.39
C ASP A 28 -7.82 -14.87 -3.31
N GLY A 29 -8.48 -15.79 -2.60
CA GLY A 29 -8.06 -17.18 -2.47
C GLY A 29 -7.86 -17.91 -3.81
N PRO A 30 -8.76 -17.78 -4.81
CA PRO A 30 -8.58 -18.37 -6.13
C PRO A 30 -7.30 -17.89 -6.85
N TRP A 31 -6.98 -16.60 -6.77
CA TRP A 31 -5.73 -16.09 -7.34
C TRP A 31 -4.50 -16.70 -6.67
N GLU A 32 -4.48 -16.75 -5.34
CA GLU A 32 -3.36 -17.33 -4.60
C GLU A 32 -3.19 -18.83 -4.87
N PHE A 33 -4.30 -19.56 -5.05
CA PHE A 33 -4.26 -20.94 -5.53
C PHE A 33 -3.62 -21.07 -6.92
N ALA A 34 -3.94 -20.16 -7.85
CA ALA A 34 -3.29 -20.15 -9.16
C ALA A 34 -1.80 -19.81 -9.04
N LEU A 35 -1.46 -18.80 -8.23
CA LEU A 35 -0.09 -18.33 -8.02
C LEU A 35 0.81 -19.44 -7.43
N HIS A 36 0.28 -20.21 -6.48
CA HIS A 36 0.91 -21.41 -5.92
C HIS A 36 1.42 -22.35 -7.04
N HIS A 37 0.57 -22.65 -8.03
CA HIS A 37 0.91 -23.55 -9.13
C HIS A 37 1.89 -22.92 -10.13
N LEU A 38 1.80 -21.60 -10.35
CA LEU A 38 2.69 -20.87 -11.25
C LEU A 38 4.12 -20.74 -10.69
N GLY A 39 4.25 -20.59 -9.36
CA GLY A 39 5.54 -20.40 -8.68
C GLY A 39 6.40 -21.67 -8.56
N GLY A 40 5.85 -22.87 -8.81
CA GLY A 40 6.57 -24.13 -8.66
C GLY A 40 7.53 -24.42 -9.83
N THR A 41 8.85 -24.42 -9.56
CA THR A 41 9.91 -24.73 -10.55
C THR A 41 10.69 -26.00 -10.21
N SER A 42 10.01 -27.14 -9.97
CA SER A 42 10.72 -28.44 -9.90
C SER A 42 11.08 -28.91 -11.31
N ALA A 43 12.34 -29.26 -11.53
CA ALA A 43 12.87 -29.81 -12.79
C ALA A 43 12.63 -31.33 -12.94
N TRP A 44 12.14 -32.01 -11.90
CA TRP A 44 11.79 -33.43 -11.92
C TRP A 44 10.33 -33.57 -11.48
N GLY A 45 9.46 -34.10 -12.36
CA GLY A 45 8.12 -34.64 -12.08
C GLY A 45 7.23 -33.96 -11.02
N ALA A 46 6.06 -33.48 -11.45
CA ALA A 46 5.07 -32.70 -10.69
C ALA A 46 5.63 -31.38 -10.14
N LYS A 47 5.18 -30.24 -10.67
CA LYS A 47 5.48 -28.92 -10.09
C LYS A 47 4.78 -28.85 -8.73
N PRO A 48 5.48 -28.93 -7.58
CA PRO A 48 4.81 -29.01 -6.28
C PRO A 48 4.24 -27.66 -5.82
N GLY A 49 4.31 -26.63 -6.66
CA GLY A 49 4.04 -25.25 -6.27
C GLY A 49 5.03 -24.72 -5.22
N VAL A 50 4.76 -23.52 -4.73
CA VAL A 50 5.40 -22.92 -3.54
C VAL A 50 4.46 -23.04 -2.34
N LYS A 51 4.90 -23.10 -1.08
CA LYS A 51 3.95 -23.26 0.06
C LYS A 51 2.75 -22.29 -0.02
N TRP A 52 1.54 -22.79 0.25
CA TRP A 52 0.28 -22.04 0.17
C TRP A 52 -0.56 -22.29 1.42
N ILE A 53 -1.15 -21.23 1.95
CA ILE A 53 -2.14 -21.28 3.03
C ILE A 53 -3.42 -20.63 2.50
N ASN A 54 -4.57 -21.22 2.79
CA ASN A 54 -5.86 -20.67 2.43
C ASN A 54 -6.82 -20.74 3.62
N GLY A 55 -7.53 -19.64 3.87
CA GLY A 55 -8.57 -19.54 4.88
C GLY A 55 -9.87 -19.13 4.22
N GLN A 56 -10.95 -19.87 4.48
CA GLN A 56 -12.30 -19.49 4.07
C GLN A 56 -13.08 -19.13 5.33
N VAL A 57 -13.67 -17.95 5.35
CA VAL A 57 -14.40 -17.40 6.48
C VAL A 57 -15.90 -17.48 6.16
N GLU A 58 -16.60 -18.25 6.98
CA GLU A 58 -18.04 -18.49 6.89
C GLU A 58 -18.83 -17.20 6.67
N GLY A 59 -19.65 -17.17 5.62
CA GLY A 59 -20.56 -16.05 5.34
C GLY A 59 -19.90 -14.73 4.91
N GLU A 60 -18.57 -14.65 4.83
CA GLU A 60 -17.86 -13.37 4.72
C GLU A 60 -16.87 -13.30 3.56
N SER A 61 -15.78 -14.09 3.62
CA SER A 61 -14.63 -13.89 2.74
C SER A 61 -13.76 -15.14 2.55
N GLY A 62 -12.80 -15.03 1.64
CA GLY A 62 -11.73 -15.99 1.45
C GLY A 62 -10.38 -15.35 1.73
N SER A 63 -9.31 -16.14 1.70
CA SER A 63 -7.95 -15.65 1.80
C SER A 63 -6.95 -16.66 1.27
N GLY A 64 -5.82 -16.18 0.78
CA GLY A 64 -4.67 -16.99 0.42
C GLY A 64 -3.36 -16.29 0.78
N ILE A 65 -2.33 -17.09 1.05
CA ILE A 65 -0.98 -16.60 1.35
C ILE A 65 0.03 -17.47 0.58
N VAL A 66 0.88 -16.84 -0.22
CA VAL A 66 1.92 -17.50 -1.03
C VAL A 66 3.23 -16.69 -1.00
N PRO A 67 4.40 -17.31 -0.77
CA PRO A 67 5.66 -16.62 -0.99
C PRO A 67 5.91 -16.40 -2.47
N TYR A 68 6.35 -15.19 -2.85
CA TYR A 68 6.63 -14.86 -4.24
C TYR A 68 7.96 -14.13 -4.39
N PHE A 69 8.71 -14.45 -5.44
CA PHE A 69 10.02 -13.85 -5.71
C PHE A 69 10.00 -13.02 -7.00
N PHE A 70 10.03 -11.70 -6.84
CA PHE A 70 10.17 -10.78 -7.98
C PHE A 70 11.62 -10.72 -8.45
N ASN A 71 12.01 -11.65 -9.31
CA ASN A 71 13.31 -11.64 -9.99
C ASN A 71 13.31 -10.63 -11.16
N PRO A 72 14.20 -9.62 -11.19
CA PRO A 72 14.26 -8.65 -12.30
C PRO A 72 14.66 -9.27 -13.64
N LYS A 73 15.30 -10.45 -13.66
CA LYS A 73 15.66 -11.16 -14.90
C LYS A 73 14.47 -11.91 -15.54
N VAL A 74 13.40 -12.13 -14.79
CA VAL A 74 12.15 -12.71 -15.31
C VAL A 74 11.34 -11.62 -16.01
N ALA A 75 10.96 -11.86 -17.26
CA ALA A 75 10.31 -10.85 -18.10
C ALA A 75 9.01 -10.31 -17.49
N VAL A 76 8.17 -11.18 -16.93
CA VAL A 76 6.88 -10.79 -16.32
C VAL A 76 7.11 -9.84 -15.14
N ASN A 77 7.98 -10.23 -14.20
CA ASN A 77 8.32 -9.42 -13.03
C ASN A 77 8.91 -8.06 -13.41
N ALA A 78 9.81 -8.05 -14.41
CA ALA A 78 10.43 -6.83 -14.90
C ALA A 78 9.41 -5.86 -15.54
N ILE A 79 8.44 -6.42 -16.27
CA ILE A 79 7.35 -5.65 -16.87
C ILE A 79 6.40 -5.13 -15.78
N GLN A 80 6.05 -5.93 -14.77
CA GLN A 80 5.19 -5.49 -13.66
C GLN A 80 5.81 -4.32 -12.89
N TRP A 81 7.12 -4.40 -12.59
CA TRP A 81 7.88 -3.29 -12.00
C TRP A 81 7.79 -2.02 -12.84
N ALA A 82 7.96 -2.15 -14.16
CA ALA A 82 7.91 -1.01 -15.07
C ALA A 82 6.50 -0.40 -15.16
N ILE A 83 5.44 -1.22 -15.19
CA ILE A 83 4.04 -0.76 -15.24
C ILE A 83 3.71 0.12 -14.03
N GLY A 84 4.12 -0.24 -12.82
CA GLY A 84 3.89 0.59 -11.62
C GLY A 84 4.48 2.00 -11.76
N LEU A 85 5.70 2.08 -12.30
CA LEU A 85 6.37 3.35 -12.56
C LEU A 85 5.70 4.14 -13.69
N GLU A 86 5.26 3.48 -14.76
CA GLU A 86 4.50 4.12 -15.83
C GLU A 86 3.18 4.70 -15.33
N LEU A 87 2.43 3.97 -14.49
CA LEU A 87 1.20 4.47 -13.89
C LEU A 87 1.46 5.75 -13.08
N MET A 88 2.50 5.76 -12.25
CA MET A 88 2.88 6.93 -11.47
C MET A 88 3.30 8.11 -12.37
N LEU A 89 4.20 7.87 -13.32
CA LEU A 89 4.85 8.92 -14.11
C LEU A 89 3.98 9.42 -15.28
N LEU A 90 3.07 8.62 -15.83
CA LEU A 90 2.16 9.04 -16.90
C LEU A 90 0.86 9.66 -16.38
N THR A 91 0.56 9.52 -15.08
CA THR A 91 -0.58 10.19 -14.46
C THR A 91 -0.30 11.68 -14.29
N LYS A 92 -1.08 12.52 -14.96
CA LYS A 92 -0.90 13.98 -15.01
C LYS A 92 -1.30 14.67 -13.71
N ASN A 93 -2.32 14.14 -13.03
CA ASN A 93 -2.83 14.69 -11.79
C ASN A 93 -2.38 13.81 -10.61
N SER A 94 -1.37 14.26 -9.88
CA SER A 94 -0.82 13.53 -8.72
C SER A 94 -1.84 13.29 -7.60
N TRP A 95 -2.98 14.00 -7.59
CA TRP A 95 -4.08 13.73 -6.66
C TRP A 95 -4.91 12.48 -6.99
N GLN A 96 -4.61 11.79 -8.10
CA GLN A 96 -5.33 10.60 -8.56
C GLN A 96 -4.51 9.31 -8.51
N VAL A 97 -3.26 9.37 -8.08
CA VAL A 97 -2.37 8.22 -7.99
C VAL A 97 -1.63 8.23 -6.66
N PHE A 98 -1.62 7.10 -5.97
CA PHE A 98 -0.99 6.96 -4.66
C PHE A 98 0.12 5.91 -4.66
N SER A 99 1.13 6.19 -3.85
CA SER A 99 2.34 5.38 -3.74
C SER A 99 2.16 4.25 -2.74
N THR A 100 1.98 3.03 -3.23
CA THR A 100 1.82 1.80 -2.43
C THR A 100 2.67 0.67 -3.03
N THR A 101 3.00 -0.33 -2.22
CA THR A 101 3.54 -1.63 -2.67
C THR A 101 2.55 -2.75 -2.44
N ASP A 102 1.29 -2.42 -2.11
CA ASP A 102 0.28 -3.37 -1.63
C ASP A 102 0.87 -4.30 -0.54
N HIS A 103 1.48 -3.70 0.48
CA HIS A 103 2.37 -4.43 1.37
C HIS A 103 1.71 -5.68 2.01
N PRO A 104 2.37 -6.86 1.96
CA PRO A 104 3.66 -7.17 1.32
C PRO A 104 3.57 -7.69 -0.13
N ASN A 105 2.40 -7.77 -0.76
CA ASN A 105 2.17 -8.36 -2.09
C ASN A 105 3.16 -7.89 -3.16
N GLY A 106 3.27 -6.59 -3.42
CA GLY A 106 4.25 -6.03 -4.36
C GLY A 106 5.64 -5.89 -3.76
N GLY A 107 5.72 -5.71 -2.45
CA GLY A 107 6.98 -5.67 -1.68
C GLY A 107 6.82 -5.08 -0.27
N PRO A 108 7.87 -5.16 0.57
CA PRO A 108 7.84 -4.61 1.91
C PRO A 108 7.72 -3.07 1.90
N PHE A 109 6.92 -2.50 2.81
CA PHE A 109 6.75 -1.03 2.90
C PHE A 109 8.07 -0.31 3.26
N THR A 110 9.05 -1.02 3.82
CA THR A 110 10.40 -0.50 4.07
C THR A 110 11.15 -0.15 2.79
N SER A 111 10.69 -0.61 1.62
CA SER A 111 11.24 -0.26 0.31
C SER A 111 10.67 1.03 -0.30
N TYR A 112 9.77 1.74 0.39
CA TYR A 112 9.28 3.04 -0.07
C TYR A 112 10.40 4.04 -0.40
N PRO A 113 11.48 4.19 0.39
CA PRO A 113 12.60 5.06 0.03
C PRO A 113 13.25 4.69 -1.31
N GLN A 114 13.47 3.40 -1.56
CA GLN A 114 13.99 2.91 -2.84
C GLN A 114 13.03 3.25 -3.98
N MET A 115 11.73 3.03 -3.79
CA MET A 115 10.71 3.38 -4.78
C MET A 115 10.70 4.89 -5.10
N PHE A 116 10.90 5.74 -4.09
CA PHE A 116 11.00 7.19 -4.30
C PHE A 116 12.20 7.58 -5.17
N THR A 117 13.31 6.83 -5.12
CA THR A 117 14.43 7.05 -6.05
C THR A 117 13.98 6.88 -7.51
N TRP A 118 13.18 5.85 -7.81
CA TRP A 118 12.73 5.59 -9.18
C TRP A 118 11.74 6.64 -9.67
N PHE A 119 11.00 7.26 -8.76
CA PHE A 119 10.08 8.34 -9.06
C PHE A 119 10.78 9.67 -9.38
N MET A 120 11.89 9.94 -8.69
CA MET A 120 12.50 11.26 -8.63
C MET A 120 13.86 11.37 -9.33
N ASP A 121 14.50 10.24 -9.66
CA ASP A 121 15.79 10.21 -10.35
C ASP A 121 15.76 9.19 -11.50
N LYS A 122 15.60 9.71 -12.73
CA LYS A 122 15.57 8.94 -13.96
C LYS A 122 16.83 8.11 -14.12
N LYS A 123 18.00 8.62 -13.71
CA LYS A 123 19.26 7.89 -13.85
C LYS A 123 19.23 6.59 -13.03
N SER A 124 18.75 6.64 -11.79
CA SER A 124 18.58 5.44 -10.96
C SER A 124 17.53 4.49 -11.54
N ARG A 125 16.42 5.02 -12.06
CA ARG A 125 15.39 4.22 -12.73
C ARG A 125 15.92 3.51 -13.99
N ASP A 126 16.65 4.22 -14.83
CA ASP A 126 17.24 3.71 -16.06
C ASP A 126 18.30 2.64 -15.77
N ASP A 127 19.13 2.82 -14.74
CA ASP A 127 20.10 1.79 -14.32
C ASP A 127 19.39 0.47 -14.00
N VAL A 128 18.30 0.51 -13.24
CA VAL A 128 17.51 -0.68 -12.93
C VAL A 128 16.92 -1.28 -14.21
N LEU A 129 16.28 -0.47 -15.05
CA LEU A 129 15.61 -0.94 -16.27
C LEU A 129 16.59 -1.56 -17.29
N LEU A 130 17.75 -0.94 -17.50
CA LEU A 130 18.67 -1.31 -18.57
C LEU A 130 19.73 -2.31 -18.13
N ASN A 131 20.18 -2.26 -16.87
CA ASN A 131 21.27 -3.10 -16.38
C ASN A 131 20.79 -4.27 -15.52
N LYS A 132 19.67 -4.11 -14.80
CA LYS A 132 19.16 -5.14 -13.86
C LYS A 132 18.00 -5.93 -14.45
N CYS A 133 17.06 -5.29 -15.12
CA CYS A 133 15.86 -5.94 -15.64
C CYS A 133 16.11 -6.80 -16.90
N SER A 134 15.18 -7.71 -17.18
CA SER A 134 15.04 -8.36 -18.47
C SER A 134 14.85 -7.30 -19.57
N LYS A 135 15.51 -7.47 -20.72
CA LYS A 135 15.35 -6.57 -21.89
C LYS A 135 13.88 -6.41 -22.32
N LYS A 136 13.05 -7.41 -22.03
CA LYS A 136 11.61 -7.38 -22.28
C LYS A 136 10.89 -6.22 -21.61
N ALA A 137 11.34 -5.74 -20.44
CA ALA A 137 10.76 -4.57 -19.81
C ALA A 137 10.90 -3.32 -20.70
N ALA A 138 12.10 -3.05 -21.21
CA ALA A 138 12.36 -1.92 -22.11
C ALA A 138 11.73 -2.10 -23.51
N GLU A 139 11.48 -3.33 -23.96
CA GLU A 139 10.82 -3.64 -25.24
C GLU A 139 9.29 -3.58 -25.18
N LYS A 140 8.70 -3.83 -24.00
CA LYS A 140 7.24 -4.00 -23.81
C LYS A 140 6.59 -2.90 -23.01
N THR A 141 7.38 -1.96 -22.50
CA THR A 141 6.91 -0.75 -21.82
C THR A 141 7.55 0.48 -22.45
N GLN A 142 7.00 1.65 -22.18
CA GLN A 142 7.48 2.97 -22.54
C GLN A 142 8.40 3.58 -21.47
N LEU A 143 8.67 2.87 -20.37
CA LEU A 143 9.36 3.44 -19.20
C LEU A 143 10.70 4.11 -19.53
N LYS A 144 11.48 3.53 -20.46
CA LYS A 144 12.77 4.08 -20.91
C LYS A 144 12.65 5.48 -21.54
N ASP A 145 11.49 5.78 -22.13
CA ASP A 145 11.20 7.00 -22.89
C ASP A 145 10.49 8.05 -22.02
N ILE A 146 10.27 7.76 -20.73
CA ILE A 146 9.67 8.70 -19.78
C ILE A 146 10.77 9.49 -19.08
N ASP A 147 10.89 10.76 -19.46
CA ASP A 147 11.85 11.70 -18.85
C ASP A 147 11.35 12.35 -17.56
N ARG A 148 10.05 12.21 -17.24
CA ARG A 148 9.46 12.84 -16.06
C ARG A 148 10.11 12.33 -14.77
N GLU A 149 10.36 13.27 -13.87
CA GLU A 149 10.70 13.05 -12.47
C GLU A 149 9.67 13.76 -11.59
N LEU A 150 9.28 13.12 -10.49
CA LEU A 150 8.39 13.71 -9.50
C LEU A 150 9.14 14.77 -8.69
N THR A 151 8.50 15.91 -8.49
CA THR A 151 8.97 16.93 -7.54
C THR A 151 8.71 16.50 -6.09
N LEU A 152 9.37 17.14 -5.11
CA LEU A 152 9.06 16.92 -3.69
C LEU A 152 7.59 17.21 -3.36
N ASN A 153 6.99 18.22 -3.99
CA ASN A 153 5.58 18.53 -3.81
C ASN A 153 4.69 17.39 -4.29
N GLU A 154 4.91 16.89 -5.50
CA GLU A 154 4.15 15.74 -6.01
C GLU A 154 4.40 14.49 -5.17
N LEU A 155 5.62 14.27 -4.69
CA LEU A 155 5.90 13.19 -3.74
C LEU A 155 5.05 13.34 -2.48
N CYS A 156 4.98 14.53 -1.87
CA CYS A 156 4.11 14.80 -0.72
C CYS A 156 2.62 14.54 -1.03
N ILE A 157 2.16 14.85 -2.25
CA ILE A 157 0.78 14.56 -2.67
C ILE A 157 0.53 13.06 -2.73
N VAL A 158 1.32 12.29 -3.49
CA VAL A 158 1.06 10.86 -3.74
C VAL A 158 1.26 9.97 -2.51
N THR A 159 1.89 10.50 -1.47
CA THR A 159 2.19 9.75 -0.24
C THR A 159 1.42 10.23 1.00
N ARG A 160 1.00 11.50 1.07
CA ARG A 160 0.38 12.11 2.27
C ARG A 160 -0.92 12.85 1.95
N ALA A 161 -0.86 13.91 1.16
CA ALA A 161 -2.02 14.80 0.99
C ALA A 161 -3.15 14.13 0.18
N GLY A 162 -2.79 13.43 -0.91
CA GLY A 162 -3.74 12.72 -1.76
C GLY A 162 -4.41 11.55 -1.06
N THR A 163 -3.64 10.75 -0.33
CA THR A 163 -4.15 9.61 0.45
C THR A 163 -5.09 10.06 1.56
N ALA A 164 -4.70 11.07 2.36
CA ALA A 164 -5.55 11.64 3.40
C ALA A 164 -6.86 12.20 2.83
N LYS A 165 -6.78 12.93 1.71
CA LYS A 165 -7.97 13.46 1.03
C LYS A 165 -8.89 12.34 0.52
N SER A 166 -8.33 11.29 -0.08
CA SER A 166 -9.11 10.15 -0.59
C SER A 166 -9.85 9.42 0.54
N LEU A 167 -9.22 9.30 1.70
CA LEU A 167 -9.81 8.71 2.91
C LEU A 167 -10.76 9.66 3.66
N GLY A 168 -10.98 10.89 3.16
CA GLY A 168 -11.84 11.89 3.83
C GLY A 168 -11.24 12.47 5.12
N MET A 169 -9.93 12.30 5.35
CA MET A 169 -9.24 12.82 6.52
C MET A 169 -8.88 14.29 6.33
N THR A 170 -9.55 15.18 7.06
CA THR A 170 -9.34 16.63 6.97
C THR A 170 -8.33 17.18 7.98
N ASP A 171 -7.86 16.36 8.91
CA ASP A 171 -6.93 16.72 9.98
C ASP A 171 -5.52 16.14 9.76
N ARG A 172 -5.28 15.49 8.62
CA ARG A 172 -4.04 14.79 8.25
C ARG A 172 -3.64 15.10 6.81
N GLY A 173 -2.38 14.83 6.48
CA GLY A 173 -1.85 15.01 5.13
C GLY A 173 -1.49 16.45 4.76
N HIS A 174 -1.54 17.39 5.71
CA HIS A 174 -1.11 18.77 5.54
C HIS A 174 -0.49 19.34 6.84
N LEU A 175 0.18 20.49 6.74
CA LEU A 175 0.82 21.21 7.86
C LEU A 175 0.10 22.53 8.23
N GLY A 176 -1.04 22.81 7.61
CA GLY A 176 -1.86 23.99 7.93
C GLY A 176 -2.49 23.94 9.34
N ILE A 177 -2.93 25.10 9.83
CA ILE A 177 -3.61 25.23 11.12
C ILE A 177 -4.81 24.28 11.18
N GLY A 178 -4.94 23.53 12.28
CA GLY A 178 -5.98 22.53 12.50
C GLY A 178 -5.58 21.10 12.15
N ALA A 179 -4.42 20.87 11.52
CA ALA A 179 -3.84 19.54 11.39
C ALA A 179 -3.44 18.97 12.76
N ILE A 180 -3.47 17.65 12.90
CA ILE A 180 -2.81 16.99 14.02
C ILE A 180 -1.29 17.14 13.89
N GLY A 181 -0.58 17.08 15.02
CA GLY A 181 0.88 17.24 15.09
C GLY A 181 1.67 16.05 14.54
N ASP A 182 1.34 15.57 13.34
CA ASP A 182 2.02 14.50 12.63
C ASP A 182 2.97 15.11 11.58
N ILE A 183 4.28 15.03 11.84
CA ILE A 183 5.32 15.69 11.03
C ILE A 183 6.48 14.72 10.81
N ALA A 184 6.97 14.64 9.57
CA ALA A 184 8.21 13.95 9.24
C ALA A 184 9.24 14.96 8.70
N ILE A 185 10.46 14.92 9.26
CA ILE A 185 11.56 15.81 8.91
C ILE A 185 12.71 14.96 8.37
N TYR A 186 13.18 15.26 7.16
CA TYR A 186 14.20 14.49 6.46
C TYR A 186 15.47 15.33 6.22
N LYS A 187 16.64 14.69 6.33
CA LYS A 187 17.94 15.33 6.02
C LYS A 187 18.19 15.28 4.51
N LEU A 188 17.47 16.11 3.75
CA LEU A 188 17.56 16.19 2.30
C LEU A 188 17.81 17.63 1.86
N ASP A 189 18.83 17.86 1.03
CA ASP A 189 19.02 19.14 0.35
C ASP A 189 18.15 19.16 -0.91
N PRO A 190 17.09 19.98 -0.96
CA PRO A 190 16.18 20.01 -2.11
C PRO A 190 16.86 20.48 -3.41
N ASN A 191 18.05 21.06 -3.35
CA ASN A 191 18.80 21.52 -4.53
C ASN A 191 19.81 20.48 -5.03
N LYS A 192 20.03 19.39 -4.28
CA LYS A 192 21.01 18.35 -4.58
C LYS A 192 20.42 16.98 -4.25
N MET A 193 19.52 16.53 -5.11
CA MET A 193 18.82 15.26 -4.97
C MET A 193 19.26 14.31 -6.09
N ASP A 194 20.01 13.28 -5.72
CA ASP A 194 20.31 12.11 -6.55
C ASP A 194 19.70 10.85 -5.90
N GLY A 195 19.65 9.72 -6.61
CA GLY A 195 19.03 8.50 -6.07
C GLY A 195 19.56 8.09 -4.68
N HIS A 196 20.86 8.21 -4.42
CA HIS A 196 21.45 7.82 -3.14
C HIS A 196 21.01 8.74 -1.99
N SER A 197 21.06 10.06 -2.19
CA SER A 197 20.63 11.04 -1.19
C SER A 197 19.13 10.96 -0.91
N ILE A 198 18.31 10.70 -1.92
CA ILE A 198 16.87 10.47 -1.79
C ILE A 198 16.61 9.23 -0.92
N GLU A 199 17.17 8.07 -1.29
CA GLU A 199 16.96 6.81 -0.56
C GLU A 199 17.41 6.94 0.89
N LYS A 200 18.61 7.49 1.11
CA LYS A 200 19.18 7.69 2.44
C LYS A 200 18.31 8.59 3.31
N ALA A 201 17.87 9.73 2.78
CA ALA A 201 17.07 10.69 3.53
C ALA A 201 15.72 10.10 3.93
N PHE A 202 15.01 9.44 3.00
CA PHE A 202 13.68 8.88 3.28
C PHE A 202 13.70 7.57 4.07
N SER A 203 14.84 6.87 4.11
CA SER A 203 15.01 5.67 4.95
C SER A 203 15.14 6.02 6.44
N LEU A 204 15.76 7.15 6.76
CA LEU A 204 16.06 7.56 8.14
C LEU A 204 15.66 9.02 8.37
N ALA A 205 14.45 9.22 8.90
CA ALA A 205 13.98 10.55 9.27
C ALA A 205 14.86 11.17 10.37
N ALA A 206 15.15 12.47 10.25
CA ALA A 206 15.77 13.25 11.32
C ALA A 206 14.86 13.29 12.55
N TYR A 207 13.57 13.52 12.30
CA TYR A 207 12.53 13.48 13.31
C TYR A 207 11.24 12.94 12.71
N THR A 208 10.53 12.13 13.49
CA THR A 208 9.11 11.86 13.28
C THR A 208 8.37 12.30 14.53
N ILE A 209 7.36 13.14 14.34
CA ILE A 209 6.49 13.66 15.39
C ILE A 209 5.11 13.04 15.16
N LYS A 210 4.51 12.48 16.22
CA LYS A 210 3.16 11.92 16.24
C LYS A 210 2.36 12.60 17.33
N ASP A 211 1.20 13.17 16.99
CA ASP A 211 0.34 13.89 17.93
C ASP A 211 1.11 14.96 18.77
N GLY A 212 2.12 15.59 18.18
CA GLY A 212 2.98 16.59 18.85
C GLY A 212 4.13 16.02 19.69
N GLN A 213 4.26 14.70 19.81
CA GLN A 213 5.36 14.02 20.51
C GLN A 213 6.43 13.53 19.53
N ILE A 214 7.71 13.78 19.83
CA ILE A 214 8.82 13.17 19.07
C ILE A 214 8.82 11.66 19.35
N VAL A 215 8.66 10.85 18.29
CA VAL A 215 8.67 9.38 18.35
C VAL A 215 9.88 8.77 17.66
N VAL A 216 10.51 9.49 16.72
CA VAL A 216 11.79 9.12 16.10
C VAL A 216 12.74 10.30 16.16
N LYS A 217 14.01 10.03 16.46
CA LYS A 217 15.10 11.00 16.36
C LYS A 217 16.33 10.34 15.75
N ASP A 218 16.85 10.94 14.69
CA ASP A 218 18.03 10.45 13.95
C ASP A 218 17.91 8.98 13.52
N GLY A 219 16.72 8.56 13.09
CA GLY A 219 16.43 7.18 12.68
C GLY A 219 16.05 6.22 13.81
N GLU A 220 16.23 6.62 15.08
CA GLU A 220 15.96 5.77 16.24
C GLU A 220 14.58 6.03 16.85
N ILE A 221 13.87 4.97 17.24
CA ILE A 221 12.59 5.06 17.94
C ILE A 221 12.85 5.53 19.38
N THR A 222 12.24 6.64 19.77
CA THR A 222 12.41 7.27 21.09
C THR A 222 11.15 7.22 21.96
N ALA A 223 9.99 6.98 21.35
CA ALA A 223 8.72 6.79 22.06
C ALA A 223 7.75 5.94 21.23
N THR A 224 6.86 5.20 21.91
CA THR A 224 5.85 4.31 21.30
C THR A 224 4.45 4.62 21.83
N PRO A 225 3.91 5.84 21.59
CA PRO A 225 2.56 6.19 22.03
C PRO A 225 1.51 5.34 21.31
N MET A 226 0.37 5.11 21.96
CA MET A 226 -0.75 4.38 21.37
C MET A 226 -1.41 5.18 20.23
N GLY A 227 -1.55 4.53 19.08
CA GLY A 227 -2.27 5.05 17.91
C GLY A 227 -3.78 5.18 18.16
N THR A 228 -4.48 5.85 17.24
CA THR A 228 -5.94 6.03 17.30
C THR A 228 -6.58 5.17 16.22
N THR A 229 -7.53 4.31 16.60
CA THR A 229 -8.40 3.60 15.65
C THR A 229 -9.42 4.58 15.09
N ILE A 230 -9.52 4.66 13.76
CA ILE A 230 -10.50 5.52 13.09
C ILE A 230 -11.65 4.64 12.62
N CYS A 231 -12.88 4.97 13.01
CA CYS A 231 -14.08 4.24 12.64
C CYS A 231 -15.08 5.18 11.97
N ALA A 232 -15.70 4.74 10.87
CA ALA A 232 -16.76 5.48 10.21
C ALA A 232 -18.12 5.13 10.83
N GLU A 233 -18.95 6.14 11.10
CA GLU A 233 -20.31 5.96 11.60
C GLU A 233 -21.30 6.50 10.57
N GLY A 234 -22.13 5.63 10.02
CA GLY A 234 -23.23 6.00 9.11
C GLY A 234 -24.52 6.26 9.88
N TYR A 235 -25.40 7.12 9.34
CA TYR A 235 -26.74 7.32 9.86
C TYR A 235 -27.77 6.57 9.01
N VAL A 236 -28.53 5.69 9.65
CA VAL A 236 -29.66 4.97 9.07
C VAL A 236 -30.83 5.10 10.04
N LYS A 237 -32.07 5.19 9.52
CA LYS A 237 -33.26 5.27 10.37
C LYS A 237 -33.35 4.04 11.28
N ASP A 238 -33.65 4.26 12.55
CA ASP A 238 -33.75 3.19 13.56
C ASP A 238 -34.66 2.04 13.10
N SER A 239 -35.83 2.36 12.53
CA SER A 239 -36.77 1.35 12.02
C SER A 239 -36.20 0.45 10.92
N ILE A 240 -35.26 0.97 10.11
CA ILE A 240 -34.59 0.18 9.06
C ILE A 240 -33.50 -0.69 9.69
N THR A 241 -32.74 -0.14 10.63
CA THR A 241 -31.70 -0.88 11.37
C THR A 241 -32.30 -2.04 12.16
N GLU A 242 -33.43 -1.81 12.85
CA GLU A 242 -34.15 -2.85 13.61
C GLU A 242 -34.63 -3.98 12.70
N ALA A 243 -35.31 -3.65 11.59
CA ALA A 243 -35.77 -4.64 10.62
C ALA A 243 -34.60 -5.46 10.03
N MET A 244 -33.50 -4.79 9.66
CA MET A 244 -32.29 -5.47 9.16
C MET A 244 -31.69 -6.40 10.21
N LEU A 245 -31.63 -5.98 11.49
CA LEU A 245 -31.07 -6.79 12.57
C LEU A 245 -31.93 -8.02 12.88
N GLU A 246 -33.24 -7.97 12.71
CA GLU A 246 -34.12 -9.14 12.82
C GLU A 246 -33.75 -10.19 11.77
N ASP A 247 -33.61 -9.77 10.52
CA ASP A 247 -33.21 -10.64 9.40
C ASP A 247 -31.81 -11.22 9.61
N VAL A 248 -30.83 -10.37 9.97
CA VAL A 248 -29.45 -10.80 10.26
C VAL A 248 -29.43 -11.82 11.38
N LYS A 249 -30.11 -11.57 12.51
CA LYS A 249 -30.17 -12.52 13.63
C LYS A 249 -30.88 -13.81 13.24
N SER A 250 -31.85 -13.77 12.33
CA SER A 250 -32.50 -14.97 11.82
C SER A 250 -31.54 -15.81 11.01
N HIS A 251 -30.88 -15.21 10.02
CA HIS A 251 -29.87 -15.88 9.20
C HIS A 251 -28.70 -16.41 10.05
N TRP A 252 -28.26 -15.64 11.04
CA TRP A 252 -27.14 -16.00 11.92
C TRP A 252 -27.38 -17.32 12.66
N ARG A 253 -28.61 -17.54 13.18
CA ARG A 253 -28.94 -18.76 13.92
C ARG A 253 -28.80 -20.03 13.10
N ASP A 254 -29.05 -19.94 11.80
CA ASP A 254 -29.11 -21.09 10.90
C ASP A 254 -27.77 -21.34 10.18
N HIS A 255 -26.91 -20.33 10.10
CA HIS A 255 -25.76 -20.34 9.18
C HIS A 255 -24.41 -19.97 9.78
N TYR A 256 -24.35 -19.53 11.04
CA TYR A 256 -23.08 -19.17 11.69
C TYR A 256 -22.72 -20.11 12.85
N SER A 257 -21.41 -20.33 12.99
CA SER A 257 -20.78 -21.22 13.96
C SER A 257 -20.54 -20.59 15.33
N ILE A 258 -20.76 -19.28 15.48
CA ILE A 258 -20.67 -18.54 16.75
C ILE A 258 -21.99 -17.83 17.07
N SER A 259 -22.20 -17.42 18.32
CA SER A 259 -23.37 -16.60 18.68
C SER A 259 -23.23 -15.17 18.17
N PHE A 260 -24.33 -14.60 17.65
CA PHE A 260 -24.38 -13.20 17.23
C PHE A 260 -23.93 -12.22 18.32
N ASN A 261 -24.25 -12.51 19.58
CA ASN A 261 -23.91 -11.64 20.72
C ASN A 261 -22.38 -11.57 20.97
N ASN A 262 -21.61 -12.51 20.42
CA ASN A 262 -20.15 -12.57 20.57
C ASN A 262 -19.41 -12.07 19.31
N TYR A 263 -20.13 -11.60 18.28
CA TYR A 263 -19.51 -11.17 17.02
C TYR A 263 -19.02 -9.72 17.05
N GLY A 264 -19.75 -8.84 17.74
CA GLY A 264 -19.41 -7.43 17.82
C GLY A 264 -18.05 -7.19 18.49
N VAL A 265 -17.23 -6.33 17.88
CA VAL A 265 -15.95 -5.92 18.48
C VAL A 265 -16.23 -5.03 19.69
N GLU A 266 -15.80 -5.47 20.88
CA GLU A 266 -16.00 -4.73 22.13
C GLU A 266 -15.07 -3.51 22.25
N ASP A 267 -15.49 -2.49 23.01
CA ASP A 267 -14.74 -1.27 23.25
C ASP A 267 -13.33 -1.51 23.82
N ALA A 268 -13.15 -2.60 24.58
CA ALA A 268 -11.85 -2.99 25.15
C ALA A 268 -10.77 -3.22 24.09
N TYR A 269 -11.14 -3.59 22.86
CA TYR A 269 -10.21 -3.79 21.75
C TYR A 269 -9.85 -2.49 21.02
N THR A 270 -10.55 -1.38 21.28
CA THR A 270 -10.32 -0.07 20.63
C THR A 270 -10.17 1.08 21.64
N PRO A 271 -9.19 1.00 22.58
CA PRO A 271 -9.07 1.92 23.72
C PRO A 271 -8.87 3.40 23.35
N LYS A 272 -8.47 3.70 22.11
CA LYS A 272 -8.37 5.07 21.57
C LYS A 272 -9.11 5.13 20.22
N LEU A 273 -10.43 5.28 20.27
CA LEU A 273 -11.31 5.34 19.11
C LEU A 273 -11.62 6.79 18.71
N LYS A 274 -11.50 7.10 17.42
CA LYS A 274 -12.04 8.32 16.80
C LYS A 274 -13.13 7.95 15.81
N VAL A 275 -14.36 8.34 16.12
CA VAL A 275 -15.52 8.16 15.24
C VAL A 275 -15.60 9.32 14.25
N VAL A 276 -15.70 9.00 12.97
CA VAL A 276 -15.91 9.93 11.86
C VAL A 276 -17.33 9.75 11.36
N LYS A 277 -18.18 10.75 11.62
CA LYS A 277 -19.58 10.71 11.21
C LYS A 277 -19.73 10.95 9.72
N GLY A 278 -20.51 10.09 9.07
CA GLY A 278 -20.99 10.29 7.71
C GLY A 278 -21.80 11.58 7.60
N ARG A 279 -21.81 12.16 6.39
CA ARG A 279 -22.65 13.30 6.05
C ARG A 279 -24.01 12.84 5.54
#